data_AF-A0A258BKR9-F1
#
_entry.id   AF-A0A258BKR9-F1
#
_cell.length_a   1.000
_cell.length_b   1.000
_cell.length_c   1.000
_cell.angle_alpha   90.00
_cell.angle_beta   90.00
_cell.angle_gamma   90.00
#
_symmetry.space_group_name_H-M   'P 1'
#
loop_
_entity.id
_entity.type
_entity.pdbx_description
1 polymer ?
#
loop_
_entity_poly.entity_id
_entity_poly.type
_entity_poly.pdbx_seq_one_letter_code
_entity_poly.pdbx_strand_id
1 'polypeptide(L)'
;MKFWMFAALPLAALIACTPKAEAPPEGPPTAEETAAAPAALPSCAEAETASGIQLPELTPCRLELGEGRSIMVSSTGMSDGEGTLRAEITGADGAPLQVIEETATGFYNYPYLEDLTGDGALDLLVPQFSGMVNTSYAFWVQGPEGKSARLQRNGKRAIIRSTMAR
;
A
#
# COMPACT_ATOMS: atom_id res chain seq x y z
N MET A 1 -47.02 -8.54 -21.08
CA MET A 1 -46.73 -9.91 -21.56
C MET A 1 -45.24 -10.15 -21.31
N LYS A 2 -44.73 -11.16 -20.62
CA LYS A 2 -45.29 -12.37 -20.03
C LYS A 2 -44.24 -12.89 -19.04
N PHE A 3 -44.63 -13.03 -17.77
CA PHE A 3 -43.86 -13.70 -16.71
C PHE A 3 -43.74 -15.20 -17.01
N TRP A 4 -42.59 -15.81 -16.73
CA TRP A 4 -42.49 -17.25 -16.52
C TRP A 4 -41.73 -17.52 -15.23
N MET A 5 -42.48 -18.06 -14.27
CA MET A 5 -42.05 -18.73 -13.05
C MET A 5 -42.40 -20.23 -13.21
N PHE A 6 -42.03 -21.04 -12.21
CA PHE A 6 -42.35 -22.47 -12.00
C PHE A 6 -41.34 -23.47 -12.61
N ALA A 7 -40.93 -24.56 -11.94
CA ALA A 7 -41.20 -25.06 -10.60
C ALA A 7 -40.21 -26.19 -10.28
N ALA A 8 -39.99 -26.42 -8.98
CA ALA A 8 -39.42 -27.64 -8.43
C ALA A 8 -40.39 -28.84 -8.56
N LEU A 9 -39.86 -30.07 -8.55
CA LEU A 9 -40.28 -31.21 -7.69
C LEU A 9 -39.53 -32.52 -8.07
N PRO A 10 -39.49 -33.53 -7.17
CA PRO A 10 -38.39 -34.47 -6.91
C PRO A 10 -38.69 -35.88 -7.42
N LEU A 11 -37.73 -36.82 -7.31
CA LEU A 11 -38.08 -38.24 -7.06
C LEU A 11 -36.89 -39.11 -6.59
N ALA A 12 -37.15 -39.77 -5.46
CA ALA A 12 -36.86 -41.16 -5.10
C ALA A 12 -35.41 -41.70 -4.98
N ALA A 13 -35.23 -42.33 -3.81
CA ALA A 13 -34.14 -43.18 -3.37
C ALA A 13 -34.10 -44.55 -4.08
N LEU A 14 -32.93 -45.23 -4.02
CA LEU A 14 -32.73 -46.48 -3.25
C LEU A 14 -31.39 -47.15 -3.62
N ILE A 15 -30.97 -48.03 -2.70
CA ILE A 15 -30.12 -49.22 -2.83
C ILE A 15 -28.63 -49.05 -2.48
N ALA A 16 -28.34 -49.59 -1.30
CA ALA A 16 -27.04 -49.93 -0.76
C ALA A 16 -26.28 -50.96 -1.61
N CYS A 17 -24.96 -50.76 -1.71
CA CYS A 17 -23.99 -51.84 -1.89
C CYS A 17 -22.71 -51.41 -1.17
N THR A 18 -22.49 -51.95 0.02
CA THR A 18 -21.20 -51.95 0.70
C THR A 18 -20.35 -53.11 0.16
N PRO A 19 -19.12 -52.83 -0.32
CA PRO A 19 -18.05 -53.77 -0.19
C PRO A 19 -17.02 -53.24 0.83
N LYS A 20 -16.81 -54.09 1.84
CA LYS A 20 -15.53 -54.42 2.49
C LYS A 20 -14.56 -53.28 2.81
N ALA A 21 -14.42 -53.01 4.11
CA ALA A 21 -13.33 -52.26 4.68
C ALA A 21 -11.98 -52.89 4.33
N GLU A 22 -11.12 -52.11 3.70
CA GLU A 22 -9.69 -52.32 3.63
C GLU A 22 -9.04 -50.97 4.00
N ALA A 23 -8.14 -51.01 4.98
CA ALA A 23 -7.29 -49.90 5.39
C ALA A 23 -5.84 -50.36 5.23
N PRO A 24 -4.84 -49.46 5.23
CA PRO A 24 -4.71 -48.15 4.60
C PRO A 24 -3.45 -48.13 3.68
N PRO A 25 -3.14 -47.01 3.01
CA PRO A 25 -1.98 -46.31 3.56
C PRO A 25 -2.30 -44.84 3.81
N GLU A 26 -1.82 -44.34 4.94
CA GLU A 26 -1.61 -42.92 5.23
C GLU A 26 -1.01 -42.23 4.01
N GLY A 27 -1.85 -41.52 3.27
CA GLY A 27 -1.39 -40.47 2.39
C GLY A 27 -0.80 -39.36 3.27
N PRO A 28 0.31 -38.73 2.86
CA PRO A 28 0.90 -37.62 3.61
C PRO A 28 -0.17 -36.56 3.87
N PRO A 29 -0.06 -35.79 4.98
CA PRO A 29 -1.04 -34.77 5.31
C PRO A 29 -1.24 -33.92 4.06
N THR A 30 -2.48 -33.93 3.56
CA THR A 30 -2.95 -32.95 2.59
C THR A 30 -2.48 -31.63 3.14
N ALA A 31 -1.54 -31.01 2.43
CA ALA A 31 -1.05 -29.70 2.79
C ALA A 31 -2.30 -28.87 3.06
N GLU A 32 -2.46 -28.44 4.30
CA GLU A 32 -3.24 -27.25 4.58
C GLU A 32 -2.58 -26.19 3.70
N GLU A 33 -3.19 -25.98 2.53
CA GLU A 33 -3.16 -24.73 1.83
C GLU A 33 -3.73 -23.74 2.84
N THR A 34 -2.84 -23.29 3.72
CA THR A 34 -2.99 -22.09 4.51
C THR A 34 -3.31 -21.07 3.44
N ALA A 35 -4.59 -20.75 3.28
CA ALA A 35 -5.04 -19.66 2.47
C ALA A 35 -4.16 -18.49 2.90
N ALA A 36 -3.21 -18.13 2.04
CA ALA A 36 -2.30 -17.06 2.32
C ALA A 36 -3.22 -15.87 2.60
N ALA A 37 -3.23 -15.42 3.86
CA ALA A 37 -3.73 -14.10 4.15
C ALA A 37 -3.12 -13.19 3.10
N PRO A 38 -3.90 -12.34 2.40
CA PRO A 38 -3.37 -11.50 1.34
C PRO A 38 -2.11 -10.86 1.88
N ALA A 39 -0.96 -11.19 1.28
CA ALA A 39 0.33 -10.84 1.86
C ALA A 39 0.34 -9.33 2.05
N ALA A 40 0.37 -8.88 3.30
CA ALA A 40 0.47 -7.47 3.59
C ALA A 40 1.74 -6.95 2.89
N LEU A 41 1.62 -5.82 2.19
CA LEU A 41 2.78 -5.19 1.57
C LEU A 41 3.90 -5.02 2.61
N PRO A 42 5.16 -5.27 2.24
CA PRO A 42 6.28 -5.05 3.16
C PRO A 42 6.36 -3.57 3.54
N SER A 43 6.99 -3.27 4.68
CA SER A 43 7.40 -1.89 4.95
C SER A 43 8.39 -1.41 3.88
N CYS A 44 8.44 -0.10 3.62
CA CYS A 44 9.40 0.42 2.65
C CYS A 44 10.85 0.19 3.07
N ALA A 45 11.14 0.10 4.37
CA ALA A 45 12.47 -0.27 4.87
C ALA A 45 12.83 -1.74 4.56
N GLU A 46 11.88 -2.66 4.66
CA GLU A 46 12.09 -4.06 4.27
C GLU A 46 12.26 -4.19 2.76
N ALA A 47 11.44 -3.47 1.99
CA ALA A 47 11.53 -3.44 0.54
C ALA A 47 12.90 -2.88 0.08
N GLU A 48 13.39 -1.82 0.71
CA GLU A 48 14.72 -1.27 0.47
C GLU A 48 15.83 -2.26 0.84
N THR A 49 15.72 -2.95 1.97
CA THR A 49 16.70 -3.97 2.38
C THR A 49 16.77 -5.11 1.37
N ALA A 50 15.63 -5.50 0.79
CA ALA A 50 15.55 -6.60 -0.17
C ALA A 50 16.00 -6.21 -1.59
N SER A 51 15.67 -4.99 -2.03
CA SER A 51 15.88 -4.56 -3.42
C SER A 51 17.06 -3.60 -3.61
N GLY A 52 17.51 -2.96 -2.54
CA GLY A 52 18.56 -1.94 -2.55
C GLY A 52 18.04 -0.54 -2.89
N ILE A 53 18.96 0.30 -3.35
CA ILE A 53 18.72 1.69 -3.75
C ILE A 53 18.91 1.87 -5.26
N GLN A 54 18.51 3.02 -5.80
CA GLN A 54 18.64 3.37 -7.22
C GLN A 54 17.91 2.39 -8.17
N LEU A 55 16.62 2.23 -7.93
CA LEU A 55 15.78 1.28 -8.64
C LEU A 55 15.16 1.89 -9.91
N PRO A 56 14.96 1.09 -10.97
CA PRO A 56 14.16 1.50 -12.13
C PRO A 56 12.65 1.52 -11.82
N GLU A 57 12.21 0.80 -10.79
CA GLU A 57 10.84 0.73 -10.29
C GLU A 57 10.88 0.27 -8.83
N LEU A 58 10.04 0.85 -7.97
CA LEU A 58 9.94 0.45 -6.56
C LEU A 58 9.13 -0.83 -6.43
N THR A 59 9.58 -1.73 -5.55
CA THR A 59 8.66 -2.75 -5.00
C THR A 59 7.59 -2.04 -4.18
N PRO A 60 6.28 -2.23 -4.45
CA PRO A 60 5.23 -1.60 -3.67
C PRO A 60 5.35 -1.92 -2.18
N CYS A 61 5.22 -0.89 -1.34
CA CYS A 61 5.51 -0.99 0.08
C CYS A 61 4.61 -0.09 0.91
N ARG A 62 4.72 -0.20 2.23
CA ARG A 62 3.93 0.56 3.20
C ARG A 62 4.82 1.42 4.10
N LEU A 63 4.33 2.60 4.45
CA LEU A 63 4.82 3.43 5.56
C LEU A 63 3.71 3.62 6.58
N GLU A 64 4.05 3.56 7.87
CA GLU A 64 3.10 3.80 8.97
C GLU A 64 3.23 5.24 9.46
N LEU A 65 2.15 6.02 9.35
CA LEU A 65 2.11 7.41 9.84
C LEU A 65 1.82 7.49 11.35
N GLY A 66 1.52 6.35 11.99
CA GLY A 66 1.02 6.27 13.36
C GLY A 66 -0.50 6.43 13.43
N GLU A 67 -1.06 6.19 14.62
CA GLU A 67 -2.50 6.35 14.91
C GLU A 67 -3.43 5.56 13.95
N GLY A 68 -2.95 4.43 13.42
CA GLY A 68 -3.70 3.60 12.46
C GLY A 68 -3.73 4.12 11.03
N ARG A 69 -3.01 5.21 10.72
CA ARG A 69 -2.86 5.75 9.37
C ARG A 69 -1.64 5.15 8.67
N SER A 70 -1.76 4.92 7.37
CA SER A 70 -0.66 4.36 6.56
C SER A 70 -0.61 4.95 5.16
N ILE A 71 0.54 4.79 4.51
CA ILE A 71 0.78 5.19 3.12
C ILE A 71 1.15 3.95 2.33
N MET A 72 0.44 3.68 1.24
CA MET A 72 0.87 2.72 0.23
C MET A 72 1.71 3.44 -0.82
N VAL A 73 2.93 2.99 -1.03
CA VAL A 73 3.87 3.55 -1.99
C VAL A 73 3.98 2.60 -3.18
N SER A 74 3.90 3.18 -4.37
CA SER A 74 4.12 2.49 -5.64
C SER A 74 4.80 3.43 -6.63
N SER A 75 5.30 2.89 -7.74
CA SER A 75 5.83 3.71 -8.81
C SER A 75 5.48 3.12 -10.17
N THR A 76 5.60 3.93 -11.22
CA THR A 76 5.76 3.41 -12.57
C THR A 76 7.20 2.97 -12.79
N GLY A 77 7.47 2.21 -13.86
CA GLY A 77 8.83 2.05 -14.35
C GLY A 77 9.39 3.37 -14.88
N MET A 78 10.69 3.60 -14.70
CA MET A 78 11.40 4.74 -15.29
C MET A 78 11.46 4.63 -16.82
N SER A 79 11.11 5.71 -17.52
CA SER A 79 11.23 5.87 -18.98
C SER A 79 11.96 7.17 -19.28
N ASP A 80 13.00 7.11 -20.11
CA ASP A 80 13.86 8.27 -20.44
C ASP A 80 14.39 9.05 -19.22
N GLY A 81 14.60 8.32 -18.11
CA GLY A 81 15.09 8.88 -16.85
C GLY A 81 14.02 9.60 -16.02
N GLU A 82 12.74 9.44 -16.32
CA GLU A 82 11.61 9.97 -15.57
C GLU A 82 10.59 8.88 -15.22
N GLY A 83 9.92 9.01 -14.08
CA GLY A 83 8.80 8.18 -13.70
C GLY A 83 7.93 8.86 -12.64
N THR A 84 6.82 8.24 -12.27
CA THR A 84 5.91 8.75 -11.23
C THR A 84 5.99 7.87 -9.99
N LEU A 85 6.27 8.47 -8.84
CA LEU A 85 6.02 7.86 -7.53
C LEU A 85 4.62 8.24 -7.07
N ARG A 86 3.86 7.26 -6.58
CA ARG A 86 2.52 7.44 -6.05
C ARG A 86 2.46 6.99 -4.59
N ALA A 87 2.00 7.88 -3.73
CA ALA A 87 1.80 7.66 -2.29
C ALA A 87 0.31 7.84 -1.95
N GLU A 88 -0.34 6.76 -1.55
CA GLU A 88 -1.77 6.73 -1.22
C GLU A 88 -1.97 6.67 0.28
N ILE A 89 -2.48 7.75 0.86
CA ILE A 89 -2.68 7.90 2.30
C ILE A 89 -4.05 7.35 2.67
N THR A 90 -4.06 6.45 3.66
CA THR A 90 -5.26 5.85 4.25
C THR A 90 -5.43 6.32 5.68
N GLY A 91 -6.66 6.71 6.03
CA GLY A 91 -7.06 7.14 7.37
C GLY A 91 -7.12 5.99 8.37
N ALA A 92 -7.25 6.33 9.65
CA ALA A 92 -7.35 5.36 10.74
C ALA A 92 -8.62 4.48 10.65
N ASP A 93 -9.64 4.97 9.95
CA ASP A 93 -10.88 4.26 9.64
C ASP A 93 -10.77 3.37 8.38
N GLY A 94 -9.61 3.34 7.73
CA GLY A 94 -9.38 2.62 6.48
C GLY A 94 -9.86 3.37 5.24
N ALA A 95 -10.39 4.59 5.36
CA ALA A 95 -10.83 5.38 4.21
C ALA A 95 -9.64 6.05 3.50
N PRO A 96 -9.65 6.16 2.15
CA PRO A 96 -8.62 6.90 1.43
C PRO A 96 -8.73 8.40 1.75
N LEU A 97 -7.63 9.02 2.15
CA LEU A 97 -7.57 10.45 2.52
C LEU A 97 -6.99 11.32 1.40
N GLN A 98 -5.93 10.83 0.76
CA GLN A 98 -5.16 11.61 -0.20
C GLN A 98 -4.31 10.71 -1.09
N VAL A 99 -4.14 11.13 -2.34
CA VAL A 99 -3.15 10.58 -3.26
C VAL A 99 -2.13 11.68 -3.55
N ILE A 100 -0.85 11.34 -3.41
CA ILE A 100 0.29 12.19 -3.75
C ILE A 100 0.99 11.55 -4.94
N GLU A 101 1.21 12.34 -5.98
CA GLU A 101 2.02 11.94 -7.13
C GLU A 101 3.18 12.91 -7.27
N GLU A 102 4.39 12.36 -7.33
CA GLU A 102 5.62 13.11 -7.53
C GLU A 102 6.37 12.54 -8.72
N THR A 103 6.80 13.43 -9.61
CA THR A 103 7.75 13.06 -10.65
C THR A 103 9.10 12.78 -10.00
N ALA A 104 9.65 11.61 -10.32
CA ALA A 104 11.00 11.20 -9.96
C ALA A 104 11.87 11.17 -11.23
N THR A 105 13.13 11.55 -11.08
CA THR A 105 14.11 11.58 -12.17
C THR A 105 15.42 10.88 -11.77
N GLY A 106 16.06 10.23 -12.73
CA GLY A 106 17.23 9.38 -12.49
C GLY A 106 16.81 7.99 -12.03
N PHE A 107 16.83 7.74 -10.73
CA PHE A 107 16.45 6.47 -10.12
C PHE A 107 15.50 6.67 -8.93
N TYR A 108 14.72 5.63 -8.61
CA TYR A 108 13.95 5.61 -7.38
C TYR A 108 14.82 5.23 -6.18
N ASN A 109 14.60 5.96 -5.10
CA ASN A 109 14.91 5.51 -3.74
C ASN A 109 13.58 5.47 -2.97
N TYR A 110 13.52 4.68 -1.90
CA TYR A 110 12.32 4.60 -1.09
C TYR A 110 12.06 5.92 -0.35
N PRO A 111 10.80 6.37 -0.26
CA PRO A 111 10.43 7.47 0.61
C PRO A 111 10.50 7.02 2.07
N TYR A 112 10.67 7.98 2.97
CA TYR A 112 10.69 7.73 4.40
C TYR A 112 9.94 8.83 5.16
N LEU A 113 9.68 8.53 6.43
CA LEU A 113 8.92 9.36 7.34
C LEU A 113 9.84 9.90 8.43
N GLU A 114 9.74 11.19 8.72
CA GLU A 114 10.47 11.83 9.81
C GLU A 114 9.70 13.06 10.31
N ASP A 115 9.67 13.29 11.62
CA ASP A 115 9.10 14.52 12.19
C ASP A 115 10.11 15.67 12.00
N LEU A 116 9.98 16.38 10.89
CA LEU A 116 10.88 17.47 10.52
C LEU A 116 10.37 18.84 11.00
N THR A 117 9.09 18.95 11.35
CA THR A 117 8.51 20.18 11.90
C THR A 117 8.58 20.27 13.43
N GLY A 118 8.80 19.15 14.11
CA GLY A 118 8.88 19.05 15.56
C GLY A 118 7.51 19.10 16.25
N ASP A 119 6.43 18.78 15.53
CA ASP A 119 5.06 18.80 16.06
C ASP A 119 4.58 17.42 16.54
N GLY A 120 5.45 16.40 16.47
CA GLY A 120 5.16 15.03 16.84
C GLY A 120 4.48 14.21 15.74
N ALA A 121 4.14 14.81 14.61
CA ALA A 121 3.62 14.11 13.44
C ALA A 121 4.75 13.79 12.45
N LEU A 122 4.68 12.59 11.86
CA LEU A 122 5.67 12.15 10.88
C LEU A 122 5.41 12.78 9.50
N ASP A 123 6.35 13.56 8.99
CA ASP A 123 6.28 14.14 7.67
C ASP A 123 6.84 13.21 6.59
N LEU A 124 6.34 13.33 5.36
CA LEU A 124 6.75 12.49 4.23
C LEU A 124 7.82 13.17 3.38
N LEU A 125 8.94 12.46 3.19
CA LEU A 125 10.02 12.83 2.29
C LEU A 125 10.00 11.92 1.07
N VAL A 126 9.76 12.51 -0.11
CA VAL A 126 9.70 11.79 -1.39
C VAL A 126 10.89 12.18 -2.26
N PRO A 127 11.80 11.24 -2.60
CA PRO A 127 12.88 11.51 -3.55
C PRO A 127 12.32 11.93 -4.93
N GLN A 128 12.72 13.10 -5.45
CA GLN A 128 12.34 13.59 -6.78
C GLN A 128 13.46 13.49 -7.81
N PHE A 129 14.70 13.55 -7.36
CA PHE A 129 15.86 13.30 -8.18
C PHE A 129 16.81 12.45 -7.36
N SER A 130 17.27 11.34 -7.91
CA SER A 130 18.37 10.56 -7.33
C SER A 130 19.43 10.34 -8.40
N GLY A 131 20.53 11.08 -8.28
CA GLY A 131 21.75 10.86 -9.05
C GLY A 131 22.77 10.05 -8.24
N MET A 132 24.01 9.93 -8.75
CA MET A 132 25.07 9.17 -8.07
C MET A 132 25.38 9.67 -6.66
N VAL A 133 25.41 11.00 -6.44
CA VAL A 133 25.82 11.60 -5.16
C VAL A 133 24.84 12.65 -4.62
N ASN A 134 23.74 12.90 -5.33
CA ASN A 134 22.78 13.94 -4.99
C ASN A 134 21.36 13.37 -5.02
N THR A 135 20.61 13.61 -3.93
CA THR A 135 19.17 13.36 -3.88
C THR A 135 18.44 14.64 -3.51
N SER A 136 17.41 15.01 -4.26
CA SER A 136 16.47 16.08 -3.89
C SER A 136 15.13 15.48 -3.48
N TYR A 137 14.44 16.14 -2.56
CA TYR A 137 13.20 15.64 -1.97
C TYR A 137 12.07 16.65 -2.17
N ALA A 138 10.88 16.12 -2.47
CA ALA A 138 9.63 16.79 -2.15
C ALA A 138 9.33 16.53 -0.68
N PHE A 139 9.00 17.60 0.03
CA PHE A 139 8.68 17.53 1.45
C PHE A 139 7.19 17.80 1.66
N TRP A 140 6.53 16.85 2.31
CA TRP A 140 5.10 16.84 2.57
C TRP A 140 4.85 16.85 4.07
N VAL A 141 4.45 18.01 4.58
CA VAL A 141 4.19 18.21 6.01
C VAL A 141 2.83 17.63 6.36
N GLN A 142 2.75 16.85 7.42
CA GLN A 142 1.47 16.38 7.93
C GLN A 142 0.63 17.54 8.44
N GLY A 143 -0.62 17.57 7.99
CA GLY A 143 -1.61 18.51 8.44
C GLY A 143 -2.60 17.87 9.43
N PRO A 144 -3.49 18.69 9.99
CA PRO A 144 -4.63 18.19 10.75
C PRO A 144 -5.47 17.22 9.89
N GLU A 145 -6.14 16.27 10.55
CA GLU A 145 -7.00 15.27 9.90
C GLU A 145 -6.25 14.28 8.97
N GLY A 146 -4.91 14.25 9.03
CA GLY A 146 -4.08 13.26 8.35
C GLY A 146 -3.85 13.49 6.85
N LYS A 147 -4.16 14.69 6.34
CA LYS A 147 -3.78 15.13 4.99
C LYS A 147 -2.45 15.85 5.03
N SER A 148 -1.59 15.63 4.03
CA SER A 148 -0.28 16.26 3.92
C SER A 148 -0.29 17.42 2.93
N ALA A 149 0.50 18.46 3.22
CA ALA A 149 0.70 19.62 2.35
C ALA A 149 2.14 19.67 1.83
N ARG A 150 2.30 19.80 0.50
CA ARG A 150 3.62 19.94 -0.11
C ARG A 150 4.20 21.32 0.18
N LEU A 151 5.41 21.37 0.73
CA LEU A 151 6.17 22.60 0.83
C LEU A 151 6.85 22.91 -0.50
N GLN A 152 6.44 24.02 -1.14
CA GLN A 152 7.10 24.53 -2.34
C GLN A 152 8.04 25.69 -2.01
N ARG A 153 9.22 25.70 -2.65
CA ARG A 153 10.25 26.75 -2.52
C ARG A 153 9.84 28.10 -3.13
N ASN A 154 8.72 28.18 -3.86
CA ASN A 154 8.31 29.39 -4.59
C ASN A 154 7.31 30.26 -3.81
N GLY A 155 7.82 31.04 -2.84
CA GLY A 155 7.28 32.34 -2.39
C GLY A 155 5.88 32.40 -1.73
N LYS A 156 5.01 31.42 -1.94
CA LYS A 156 3.72 31.29 -1.25
C LYS A 156 3.91 30.22 -0.19
N ARG A 157 4.29 30.67 1.01
CA ARG A 157 4.26 29.85 2.22
C ARG A 157 2.91 29.12 2.26
N ALA A 158 2.94 27.80 2.37
CA ALA A 158 1.79 27.08 2.89
C ALA A 158 1.59 27.60 4.33
N ILE A 159 0.62 28.50 4.52
CA ILE A 159 0.22 28.91 5.87
C ILE A 159 -0.59 27.75 6.41
N ILE A 160 0.07 26.83 7.12
CA ILE A 160 -0.63 25.88 7.99
C ILE A 160 -1.18 26.73 9.14
N ARG A 161 -2.43 27.19 9.01
CA ARG A 161 -3.15 27.80 10.13
C ARG A 161 -3.53 26.66 11.07
N SER A 162 -2.65 26.36 12.02
CA SER A 162 -3.04 25.62 13.20
C SER A 162 -4.12 26.43 13.90
N THR A 163 -5.37 26.05 13.71
CA THR A 163 -6.48 26.64 14.43
C THR A 163 -6.45 25.94 15.78
N MET A 164 -5.75 26.53 16.76
CA MET A 164 -5.90 26.11 18.14
C MET A 164 -7.38 26.25 18.49
N ALA A 165 -8.07 25.11 18.59
CA ALA A 165 -9.34 25.05 19.29
C ALA A 165 -9.09 25.50 20.73
N ARG A 166 -9.90 26.47 21.17
CA ARG A 166 -9.79 27.15 22.47
C ARG A 166 -10.04 26.23 23.64
#